data_AF-A0AAJ1UHH3-F1
#
_entry.id   AF-A0AAJ1UHH3-F1
#
_cell.length_a   1.000
_cell.length_b   1.000
_cell.length_c   1.000
_cell.angle_alpha   90.00
_cell.angle_beta   90.00
_cell.angle_gamma   90.00
#
_symmetry.space_group_name_H-M   'P 1'
#
loop_
_entity.id
_entity.type
_entity.pdbx_description
1 polymer ?
#
loop_
_entity_poly.entity_id
_entity_poly.type
_entity_poly.pdbx_seq_one_letter_code
_entity_poly.pdbx_strand_id
1 'polypeptide(L)'
;DGAALCEFFAWFEGALGNERITELTIDEQITAARARRPDYVCPSFATIAGFNANGAMPHYRATAESHATIEGDGLLLIDSGGQYLGGTTDITRVVAVGTPSADQKVD
;
A
#
# COMPACT_ATOMS: atom_id res chain seq x y z
N ASP A 1 5.46 9.41 10.18
CA ASP A 1 4.90 8.29 9.41
C ASP A 1 3.38 8.30 9.28
N GLY A 2 2.60 8.29 10.37
CA GLY A 2 1.11 8.26 10.26
C GLY A 2 0.49 9.34 9.38
N ALA A 3 1.01 10.58 9.40
CA ALA A 3 0.55 11.64 8.51
C ALA A 3 0.80 11.36 7.01
N ALA A 4 1.88 10.64 6.67
CA ALA A 4 2.13 10.20 5.30
C ALA A 4 1.14 9.12 4.86
N LEU A 5 0.76 8.21 5.76
CA LEU A 5 -0.32 7.25 5.49
C LEU A 5 -1.67 7.94 5.26
N CYS A 6 -2.01 8.94 6.07
CA CYS A 6 -3.25 9.70 5.87
C CYS A 6 -3.26 10.40 4.50
N GLU A 7 -2.14 11.02 4.10
CA GLU A 7 -2.01 11.64 2.78
C GLU A 7 -2.13 10.60 1.65
N PHE A 8 -1.44 9.47 1.78
CA PHE A 8 -1.51 8.37 0.81
C PHE A 8 -2.94 7.84 0.66
N PHE A 9 -3.64 7.54 1.77
CA PHE A 9 -5.01 7.02 1.71
C PHE A 9 -6.00 8.05 1.15
N ALA A 10 -5.82 9.34 1.47
CA ALA A 10 -6.64 10.40 0.88
C ALA A 10 -6.46 10.49 -0.65
N TRP A 11 -5.22 10.33 -1.14
CA TRP A 11 -4.97 10.21 -2.58
C TRP A 11 -5.57 8.94 -3.15
N PHE A 12 -5.34 7.78 -2.51
CA PHE A 12 -5.78 6.48 -2.99
C PHE A 12 -7.30 6.42 -3.16
N GLU A 13 -8.05 6.89 -2.17
CA GLU A 13 -9.52 6.97 -2.25
C GLU A 13 -10.00 7.88 -3.38
N GLY A 14 -9.31 9.00 -3.63
CA GLY A 14 -9.63 9.90 -4.74
C GLY A 14 -9.24 9.36 -6.11
N ALA A 15 -8.17 8.57 -6.20
CA ALA A 15 -7.65 8.01 -7.44
C ALA A 15 -8.37 6.72 -7.86
N LEU A 16 -8.93 5.96 -6.90
CA LEU A 16 -9.70 4.75 -7.19
C LEU A 16 -10.85 5.03 -8.16
N GLY A 17 -10.87 4.31 -9.29
CA GLY A 17 -11.85 4.48 -10.36
C GLY A 17 -11.61 5.67 -11.30
N ASN A 18 -10.69 6.57 -10.96
CA ASN A 18 -10.32 7.74 -11.77
C ASN A 18 -8.95 7.56 -12.46
N GLU A 19 -8.07 6.75 -11.88
CA GLU A 19 -6.70 6.50 -12.35
C GLU A 19 -6.42 4.99 -12.43
N ARG A 20 -5.49 4.60 -13.31
CA ARG A 20 -4.98 3.23 -13.32
C ARG A 20 -3.96 3.08 -12.18
N ILE A 21 -4.32 2.31 -11.17
CA ILE A 21 -3.45 2.01 -10.02
C ILE A 21 -3.00 0.55 -10.11
N THR A 22 -1.71 0.30 -9.89
CA THR A 22 -1.15 -1.05 -9.74
C THR A 22 -0.50 -1.20 -8.37
N GLU A 23 -0.13 -2.42 -7.99
CA GLU A 23 0.64 -2.67 -6.76
C GLU A 23 1.98 -1.89 -6.74
N LEU A 24 2.59 -1.65 -7.90
CA LEU A 24 3.78 -0.79 -8.00
C LEU A 24 3.45 0.67 -7.69
N THR A 25 2.32 1.17 -8.19
CA THR A 25 1.86 2.53 -7.90
C THR A 25 1.65 2.75 -6.39
N ILE A 26 1.20 1.72 -5.66
CA ILE A 26 1.05 1.80 -4.20
C ILE A 26 2.39 2.09 -3.53
N ASP A 27 3.45 1.35 -3.88
CA ASP A 27 4.80 1.57 -3.36
C ASP A 27 5.35 2.97 -3.71
N GLU A 28 5.19 3.38 -4.97
CA GLU A 28 5.64 4.70 -5.43
C GLU A 28 4.96 5.83 -4.63
N GLN A 29 3.65 5.76 -4.44
CA GLN A 29 2.87 6.84 -3.83
C GLN A 29 3.06 6.92 -2.32
N ILE A 30 3.08 5.78 -1.62
CA ILE A 30 3.33 5.76 -0.17
C ILE A 30 4.76 6.18 0.15
N THR A 31 5.73 5.78 -0.66
CA THR A 31 7.13 6.21 -0.54
C THR A 31 7.26 7.71 -0.79
N ALA A 32 6.60 8.25 -1.82
CA ALA A 32 6.60 9.68 -2.08
C ALA A 32 5.96 10.49 -0.93
N ALA A 33 4.86 10.01 -0.34
CA ALA A 33 4.23 10.65 0.82
C ALA A 33 5.13 10.65 2.06
N ARG A 34 5.88 9.57 2.28
CA ARG A 34 6.91 9.49 3.34
C ARG A 34 8.09 10.40 3.07
N ALA A 35 8.55 10.50 1.83
CA ALA A 35 9.67 11.37 1.44
C ALA A 35 9.40 12.86 1.67
N ARG A 36 8.13 13.27 1.75
CA ARG A 36 7.72 14.64 2.12
C ARG A 36 7.79 14.91 3.63
N ARG A 37 8.00 13.91 4.47
CA ARG A 37 8.07 14.06 5.94
C ARG A 37 9.47 14.54 6.36
N PRO A 38 9.57 15.39 7.39
CA PRO A 38 10.86 15.74 7.98
C PRO A 38 11.66 14.49 8.38
N ASP A 39 12.98 14.57 8.21
CA ASP A 39 13.95 13.55 8.62
C ASP A 39 13.79 12.17 7.97
N TYR A 40 12.99 12.03 6.92
CA TYR A 40 12.89 10.80 6.14
C TYR A 40 14.23 10.46 5.47
N VAL A 41 14.64 9.20 5.56
CA VAL A 41 15.89 8.68 4.99
C VAL A 41 15.60 7.76 3.81
N CYS A 42 14.82 6.70 4.04
CA CYS A 42 14.48 5.68 3.03
C CYS A 42 13.33 4.79 3.54
N PRO A 43 12.79 3.87 2.71
CA PRO A 43 11.93 2.81 3.21
C PRO A 43 12.69 1.91 4.20
N SER A 44 12.03 1.43 5.26
CA SER A 44 12.66 0.49 6.20
C SER A 44 12.75 -0.94 5.67
N PHE A 45 11.88 -1.28 4.72
CA PHE A 45 11.89 -2.49 3.90
C PHE A 45 11.15 -2.21 2.58
N ALA A 46 11.18 -3.14 1.64
CA ALA A 46 10.43 -3.02 0.40
C ALA A 46 8.93 -3.15 0.68
N THR A 47 8.12 -2.18 0.26
CA THR A 47 6.66 -2.20 0.43
C THR A 47 6.08 -3.50 -0.13
N ILE A 48 5.22 -4.14 0.67
CA ILE A 48 4.41 -5.28 0.24
C ILE A 48 3.02 -4.73 -0.05
N ALA A 49 2.71 -4.56 -1.32
CA ALA A 49 1.36 -4.22 -1.79
C ALA A 49 0.80 -5.44 -2.53
N GLY A 50 -0.16 -6.14 -1.94
CA GLY A 50 -0.73 -7.36 -2.50
C GLY A 50 -2.25 -7.26 -2.63
N PHE A 51 -2.75 -7.33 -3.86
CA PHE A 51 -4.18 -7.32 -4.15
C PHE A 51 -4.72 -8.74 -4.31
N ASN A 52 -5.82 -9.04 -3.62
CA ASN A 52 -6.47 -10.35 -3.61
C ASN A 52 -5.46 -11.49 -3.42
N ALA A 53 -5.30 -12.37 -4.41
CA ALA A 53 -4.45 -13.56 -4.29
C ALA A 53 -2.98 -13.23 -3.96
N ASN A 54 -2.47 -12.08 -4.41
CA ASN A 54 -1.10 -11.66 -4.09
C ASN A 54 -0.94 -11.32 -2.60
N GLY A 55 -1.99 -10.80 -1.96
CA GLY A 55 -2.00 -10.51 -0.52
C GLY A 55 -1.96 -11.75 0.37
N ALA A 56 -2.22 -12.94 -0.18
CA ALA A 56 -2.11 -14.21 0.56
C ALA A 56 -0.66 -14.69 0.73
N MET A 57 0.31 -14.06 0.05
CA MET A 57 1.74 -14.41 0.15
C MET A 57 2.44 -13.45 1.12
N PRO A 58 2.92 -13.91 2.30
CA PRO A 58 3.42 -13.00 3.34
C PRO A 58 4.58 -12.09 2.93
N HIS A 59 5.47 -12.58 2.05
CA HIS A 59 6.60 -11.79 1.52
C HIS A 59 6.44 -11.53 0.02
N TYR A 60 5.20 -11.27 -0.41
CA TYR A 60 4.92 -10.88 -1.78
C TYR A 60 5.73 -9.65 -2.19
N ARG A 61 6.11 -9.58 -3.47
CA ARG A 61 6.73 -8.41 -4.05
C ARG A 61 6.28 -8.23 -5.49
N ALA A 62 5.63 -7.10 -5.75
CA ALA A 62 5.33 -6.68 -7.11
C ALA A 62 6.62 -6.36 -7.87
N THR A 63 6.65 -6.72 -9.15
CA THR A 63 7.71 -6.34 -10.09
C THR A 63 7.09 -5.78 -11.38
N ALA A 64 7.90 -5.17 -12.23
CA ALA A 64 7.44 -4.69 -13.54
C ALA A 64 6.83 -5.83 -14.39
N GLU A 65 7.32 -7.06 -14.22
CA GLU A 65 6.87 -8.25 -14.93
C GLU A 65 5.67 -8.94 -14.26
N SER A 66 5.47 -8.74 -12.95
CA SER A 66 4.47 -9.45 -12.16
C SER A 66 3.85 -8.55 -11.09
N HIS A 67 2.71 -7.95 -11.42
CA HIS A 67 1.90 -7.13 -10.53
C HIS A 67 0.42 -7.16 -10.94
N ALA A 68 -0.47 -6.95 -9.98
CA ALA A 68 -1.88 -6.74 -10.23
C ALA A 68 -2.20 -5.26 -10.50
N THR A 69 -3.23 -5.04 -11.32
CA THR A 69 -3.95 -3.76 -11.36
C THR A 69 -5.00 -3.78 -10.26
N ILE A 70 -5.14 -2.68 -9.52
CA ILE A 70 -6.11 -2.53 -8.43
C ILE A 70 -7.45 -2.12 -9.02
N GLU A 71 -8.26 -3.11 -9.39
CA GLU A 71 -9.56 -2.90 -10.03
C GLU A 71 -10.59 -3.93 -9.56
N GLY A 72 -11.87 -3.55 -9.62
CA GLY A 72 -12.98 -4.40 -9.19
C GLY A 72 -13.13 -4.45 -7.67
N ASP A 73 -13.42 -5.66 -7.17
CA ASP A 73 -13.73 -5.92 -5.77
C ASP A 73 -12.66 -6.78 -5.10
N GLY A 74 -12.34 -6.49 -3.84
CA GLY A 74 -11.44 -7.33 -3.07
C GLY A 74 -10.74 -6.64 -1.91
N LEU A 75 -9.61 -7.23 -1.51
CA LEU A 75 -8.76 -6.71 -0.44
C LEU A 75 -7.38 -6.34 -0.99
N LEU A 76 -6.89 -5.17 -0.59
CA LEU A 76 -5.51 -4.74 -0.81
C LEU A 76 -4.79 -4.73 0.54
N LEU A 77 -3.78 -5.58 0.68
CA LEU A 77 -2.84 -5.56 1.80
C LEU A 77 -1.69 -4.63 1.48
N ILE A 78 -1.36 -3.74 2.41
CA ILE A 78 -0.22 -2.83 2.34
C ILE A 78 0.59 -2.99 3.62
N ASP A 79 1.78 -3.58 3.50
CA ASP A 79 2.78 -3.62 4.57
C ASP A 79 3.96 -2.75 4.20
N SER A 80 4.28 -1.76 5.04
CA SER A 80 5.29 -0.77 4.68
C SER A 80 5.84 -0.03 5.88
N GLY A 81 7.01 0.58 5.72
CA GLY A 81 7.62 1.38 6.76
C GLY A 81 8.67 2.35 6.24
N GLY A 82 9.12 3.26 7.11
CA GLY A 82 10.14 4.24 6.81
C GLY A 82 11.25 4.29 7.85
N GLN A 83 12.46 4.60 7.40
CA GLN A 83 13.57 5.03 8.23
C GLN A 83 13.56 6.55 8.33
N TYR A 84 13.65 7.05 9.55
CA TYR A 84 13.76 8.46 9.88
C TYR A 84 14.96 8.67 10.80
N LEU A 85 15.56 9.86 10.84
CA LEU A 85 16.67 10.15 11.77
C LEU A 85 16.29 9.91 13.24
N GLY A 86 15.00 10.02 13.57
CA GLY A 86 14.46 9.78 14.92
C GLY A 86 13.90 8.37 15.17
N GLY A 87 13.90 7.46 14.20
CA GLY A 87 13.40 6.10 14.40
C GLY A 87 12.94 5.36 13.14
N THR A 88 12.55 4.10 13.32
CA THR A 88 12.09 3.20 12.26
C THR A 88 10.61 2.88 12.45
N THR A 89 9.84 2.82 11.36
CA THR A 89 8.45 2.36 11.40
C THR A 89 8.24 1.09 10.60
N ASP A 90 7.17 0.39 10.97
CA ASP A 90 6.65 -0.82 10.37
C ASP A 90 5.13 -0.86 10.62
N ILE A 91 4.33 -0.95 9.56
CA ILE A 91 2.88 -0.86 9.65
C ILE A 91 2.18 -1.53 8.47
N THR A 92 1.29 -2.46 8.82
CA THR A 92 0.38 -3.12 7.89
C THR A 92 -1.04 -2.56 7.97
N ARG A 93 -1.70 -2.40 6.82
CA ARG A 93 -3.14 -2.13 6.68
C ARG A 93 -3.72 -3.01 5.58
N VAL A 94 -4.92 -3.53 5.81
CA VAL A 94 -5.74 -4.16 4.78
C VAL A 94 -6.90 -3.22 4.50
N VAL A 95 -7.08 -2.88 3.23
CA VAL A 95 -8.15 -1.99 2.78
C VAL A 95 -9.04 -2.69 1.77
N ALA A 96 -10.34 -2.47 1.89
CA ALA A 96 -11.32 -2.95 0.93
C ALA A 96 -11.26 -2.09 -0.35
N VAL A 97 -11.22 -2.75 -1.50
CA VAL A 97 -11.44 -2.14 -2.81
C VAL A 97 -12.81 -2.60 -3.29
N GLY A 98 -13.68 -1.66 -3.67
CA GLY A 98 -15.06 -1.98 -4.03
C GLY A 98 -15.81 -2.67 -2.88
N THR A 99 -16.46 -3.79 -3.18
CA THR A 99 -17.26 -4.55 -2.21
C THR A 99 -16.59 -5.88 -1.87
N PRO A 100 -15.95 -6.03 -0.69
CA PRO A 100 -15.36 -7.30 -0.30
C PRO A 100 -16.44 -8.36 -0.05
N SER A 101 -16.08 -9.62 -0.28
CA SER A 101 -16.95 -10.77 -0.06
C SER A 101 -17.32 -10.94 1.41
N ALA A 102 -18.31 -11.80 1.71
CA ALA A 102 -18.65 -12.12 3.09
C ALA A 102 -17.46 -12.76 3.83
N ASP A 103 -16.77 -13.70 3.18
CA ASP A 103 -15.61 -14.38 3.76
C ASP A 103 -14.46 -13.39 4.04
N GLN A 104 -14.18 -12.47 3.10
CA GLN A 104 -13.17 -11.41 3.25
C GLN A 104 -13.47 -10.41 4.38
N LYS A 105 -14.73 -10.29 4.82
CA LYS A 105 -15.12 -9.43 5.95
C LYS A 105 -15.02 -10.14 7.30
N VAL A 106 -15.07 -11.47 7.28
CA VAL A 106 -15.00 -12.31 8.49
C VAL A 106 -13.56 -12.56 8.88
N ASP A 107 -12.69 -12.73 7.88
CA ASP A 107 -11.23 -12.84 8.04
C ASP A 107 -10.61 -11.54 8.62
#